data_AF-A0A161M465-F1
#
_entry.id   AF-A0A161M465-F1
#
_cell.length_a   1.000
_cell.length_b   1.000
_cell.length_c   1.000
_cell.angle_alpha   90.00
_cell.angle_beta   90.00
_cell.angle_gamma   90.00
#
_symmetry.space_group_name_H-M   'P 1'
#
loop_
_entity.id
_entity.type
_entity.pdbx_description
1 polymer ?
#
loop_
_entity_poly.entity_id
_entity_poly.type
_entity_poly.pdbx_seq_one_letter_code
_entity_poly.pdbx_strand_id
1 'polypeptide(L)'
;LSLFLHLFTNTLQSVPEDDHYIAAVVEYSGIRNFLDPLDNAAANVKRYADIMSKAAEKKVDIIVFPEIGLFSFDHTIFVEVPDPVDKIVPANDDTMHEVLRNLSKAAIENKLYVVVNLHELYKNGTKEYKYNTNVVFDRNGTVIARYRKYNLFGETYLNRPETPEYVVFKYRLWCNFWNFYMF
;
A
#
# COMPACT_ATOMS: atom_id res chain seq x y z
N LEU A 1 5.20 -50.05 2.67
CA LEU A 1 5.17 -48.85 3.53
C LEU A 1 5.62 -47.66 2.70
N SER A 2 4.70 -46.75 2.31
CA SER A 2 5.06 -45.49 1.66
C SER A 2 4.91 -44.38 2.70
N LEU A 3 6.00 -43.70 3.03
CA LEU A 3 6.03 -42.60 3.99
C LEU A 3 5.82 -41.31 3.20
N PHE A 4 4.60 -40.77 3.18
CA PHE A 4 4.35 -39.42 2.68
C PHE A 4 4.79 -38.40 3.74
N LEU A 5 6.00 -37.87 3.58
CA LEU A 5 6.49 -36.74 4.37
C LEU A 5 5.77 -35.47 3.91
N HIS A 6 4.69 -35.09 4.59
CA HIS A 6 4.10 -33.77 4.42
C HIS A 6 4.90 -32.76 5.24
N LEU A 7 5.86 -32.10 4.61
CA LEU A 7 6.45 -30.88 5.16
C LEU A 7 5.41 -29.76 5.06
N PHE A 8 4.55 -29.64 6.08
CA PHE A 8 3.73 -28.44 6.25
C PHE A 8 4.58 -27.33 6.87
N THR A 9 5.19 -26.48 6.05
CA THR A 9 5.58 -25.14 6.51
C THR A 9 4.34 -24.24 6.50
N ASN A 10 3.36 -24.52 7.34
CA ASN A 10 2.22 -23.62 7.52
C ASN A 10 2.58 -22.56 8.57
N THR A 11 3.38 -21.59 8.17
CA THR A 11 3.47 -20.30 8.87
C THR A 11 2.36 -19.39 8.34
N LEU A 12 1.11 -19.78 8.57
CA LEU A 12 -0.03 -18.98 8.11
C LEU A 12 -0.18 -17.76 9.03
N GLN A 13 -0.31 -16.60 8.40
CA GLN A 13 -0.84 -15.37 8.99
C GLN A 13 -2.29 -15.58 9.45
N SER A 14 -2.85 -14.60 10.17
CA SER A 14 -4.17 -14.75 10.78
C SER A 14 -5.26 -15.08 9.75
N VAL A 15 -6.13 -16.02 10.12
CA VAL A 15 -7.35 -16.35 9.39
C VAL A 15 -8.53 -15.58 9.98
N PRO A 16 -9.66 -15.47 9.26
CA PRO A 16 -10.81 -14.70 9.73
C PRO A 16 -11.45 -15.14 11.03
N GLU A 17 -11.23 -16.40 11.41
CA GLU A 17 -11.73 -17.02 12.62
C GLU A 17 -10.85 -16.71 13.84
N ASP A 18 -9.64 -16.17 13.65
CA ASP A 18 -8.76 -15.77 14.74
C ASP A 18 -9.35 -14.57 15.50
N ASP A 19 -8.97 -14.40 16.77
CA ASP A 19 -9.39 -13.29 17.63
C ASP A 19 -8.38 -12.13 17.65
N HIS A 20 -7.22 -12.30 17.02
CA HIS A 20 -6.15 -11.32 16.96
C HIS A 20 -5.43 -11.31 15.60
N TYR A 21 -4.65 -10.25 15.38
CA TYR A 21 -3.72 -10.13 14.25
C TYR A 21 -2.41 -9.49 14.73
N ILE A 22 -1.36 -9.64 13.94
CA ILE A 22 -0.05 -9.03 14.17
C ILE A 22 0.13 -7.85 13.21
N ALA A 23 0.31 -6.65 13.75
CA ALA A 23 0.62 -5.46 12.96
C ALA A 23 2.12 -5.16 12.96
N ALA A 24 2.60 -4.57 11.86
CA ALA A 24 3.90 -3.91 11.80
C ALA A 24 3.76 -2.47 11.34
N VAL A 25 4.53 -1.58 11.94
CA VAL A 25 4.67 -0.18 11.51
C VAL A 25 6.14 0.05 11.17
N VAL A 26 6.38 0.68 10.03
CA VAL A 26 7.72 0.88 9.49
C VAL A 26 8.12 2.33 9.68
N GLU A 27 9.25 2.56 10.34
CA GLU A 27 9.99 3.80 10.24
C GLU A 27 10.94 3.71 9.04
N TYR A 28 10.86 4.66 8.11
CA TYR A 28 11.61 4.58 6.86
C TYR A 28 12.13 5.94 6.41
N SER A 29 13.40 5.98 6.01
CA SER A 29 14.00 7.10 5.29
C SER A 29 14.13 6.74 3.81
N GLY A 30 13.48 7.53 2.95
CA GLY A 30 13.48 7.30 1.51
C GLY A 30 14.87 7.33 0.88
N ILE A 31 15.13 6.38 -0.02
CA ILE A 31 16.32 6.32 -0.87
C ILE A 31 16.25 7.48 -1.87
N ARG A 32 17.37 8.20 -2.00
CA ARG A 32 17.53 9.40 -2.85
C ARG A 32 18.90 9.43 -3.53
N ASN A 33 19.42 8.25 -3.87
CA ASN A 33 20.80 8.08 -4.36
C ASN A 33 20.92 8.24 -5.88
N PHE A 34 19.79 8.20 -6.61
CA PHE A 34 19.75 8.29 -8.07
C PHE A 34 19.35 9.68 -8.53
N LEU A 35 19.79 10.06 -9.72
CA LEU A 35 19.41 11.34 -10.34
C LEU A 35 17.97 11.29 -10.86
N ASP A 36 17.55 10.15 -11.39
CA ASP A 36 16.17 9.94 -11.84
C ASP A 36 15.26 9.67 -10.62
N PRO A 37 14.20 10.47 -10.40
CA PRO A 37 13.20 10.19 -9.38
C PRO A 37 12.59 8.79 -9.49
N LEU A 38 12.38 8.27 -10.71
CA LEU A 38 11.78 6.94 -10.92
C LEU A 38 12.71 5.83 -10.44
N ASP A 39 14.03 5.96 -10.63
CA ASP A 39 15.00 5.01 -10.09
C ASP A 39 14.98 4.98 -8.55
N ASN A 40 14.85 6.16 -7.91
CA ASN A 40 14.68 6.26 -6.46
C ASN A 40 13.38 5.58 -6.00
N ALA A 41 12.26 5.83 -6.69
CA ALA A 41 10.98 5.20 -6.38
C ALA A 41 11.05 3.67 -6.54
N ALA A 42 11.67 3.17 -7.61
CA ALA A 42 11.88 1.74 -7.83
C ALA A 42 12.75 1.11 -6.71
N ALA A 43 13.82 1.79 -6.29
CA ALA A 43 14.65 1.35 -5.17
C ALA A 43 13.87 1.32 -3.85
N ASN A 44 13.02 2.32 -3.59
CA ASN A 44 12.16 2.35 -2.40
C ASN A 44 11.12 1.23 -2.42
N VAL A 45 10.45 0.97 -3.55
CA VAL A 45 9.51 -0.16 -3.70
C VAL A 45 10.22 -1.49 -3.45
N LYS A 46 11.43 -1.68 -4.01
CA LYS A 46 12.22 -2.88 -3.74
C LYS A 46 12.52 -3.03 -2.25
N ARG A 47 12.91 -1.93 -1.58
CA ARG A 47 13.19 -1.95 -0.15
C ARG A 47 11.94 -2.25 0.68
N TYR A 48 10.79 -1.74 0.27
CA TYR A 48 9.50 -2.05 0.89
C TYR A 48 9.19 -3.55 0.77
N ALA A 49 9.38 -4.14 -0.41
CA ALA A 49 9.22 -5.58 -0.62
C ALA A 49 10.17 -6.42 0.27
N ASP A 50 11.43 -6.01 0.41
CA ASP A 50 12.39 -6.67 1.31
C ASP A 50 11.92 -6.60 2.78
N ILE A 51 11.31 -5.48 3.20
CA ILE A 51 10.75 -5.31 4.56
C ILE A 51 9.49 -6.16 4.73
N MET A 52 8.60 -6.19 3.73
CA MET A 52 7.40 -7.03 3.72
C MET A 52 7.75 -8.51 3.86
N SER A 53 8.80 -8.98 3.18
CA SER A 53 9.29 -10.36 3.31
C SER A 53 9.69 -10.70 4.73
N LYS A 54 10.47 -9.83 5.39
CA LYS A 54 10.83 -10.00 6.81
C LYS A 54 9.63 -9.94 7.74
N ALA A 55 8.63 -9.10 7.43
CA ALA A 55 7.40 -9.02 8.19
C ALA A 55 6.58 -10.32 8.07
N ALA A 56 6.51 -10.90 6.86
CA ALA A 56 5.83 -12.17 6.62
C ALA A 56 6.48 -13.34 7.38
N GLU A 57 7.82 -13.36 7.51
CA GLU A 57 8.53 -14.34 8.36
C GLU A 57 8.10 -14.25 9.84
N LYS A 58 7.64 -13.08 10.28
CA LYS A 58 7.09 -12.83 11.63
C LYS A 58 5.58 -12.99 11.71
N LYS A 59 4.95 -13.51 10.65
CA LYS A 59 3.50 -13.72 10.54
C LYS A 59 2.70 -12.42 10.70
N VAL A 60 3.29 -11.28 10.33
CA VAL A 60 2.58 -10.00 10.29
C VAL A 60 1.42 -10.10 9.33
N ASP A 61 0.29 -9.51 9.69
CA ASP A 61 -0.94 -9.50 8.92
C ASP A 61 -1.12 -8.22 8.11
N ILE A 62 -0.79 -7.10 8.74
CA ILE A 62 -0.86 -5.76 8.16
C ILE A 62 0.43 -5.01 8.44
N ILE A 63 0.97 -4.37 7.40
CA ILE A 63 2.14 -3.53 7.50
C ILE A 63 1.82 -2.11 7.02
N VAL A 64 2.25 -1.11 7.81
CA VAL A 64 2.03 0.31 7.52
C VAL A 64 3.35 1.01 7.26
N PHE A 65 3.46 1.61 6.07
CA PHE A 65 4.59 2.45 5.68
C PHE A 65 4.28 3.93 5.91
N PRO A 66 5.31 4.77 6.15
CA PRO A 66 5.11 6.16 6.49
C PRO A 66 4.73 7.01 5.28
N GLU A 67 4.16 8.18 5.56
CA GLU A 67 4.05 9.28 4.60
C GLU A 67 5.43 9.62 4.01
N ILE A 68 5.47 10.13 2.76
CA ILE A 68 6.70 10.57 2.08
C ILE A 68 7.69 9.44 1.77
N GLY A 69 7.63 8.28 2.42
CA GLY A 69 8.69 7.26 2.33
C GLY A 69 8.94 6.73 0.91
N LEU A 70 7.90 6.67 0.06
CA LEU A 70 7.98 6.09 -1.28
C LEU A 70 8.70 7.00 -2.28
N PHE A 71 8.35 8.29 -2.29
CA PHE A 71 8.87 9.29 -3.24
C PHE A 71 9.80 10.32 -2.59
N SER A 72 10.03 10.23 -1.28
CA SER A 72 10.72 11.26 -0.51
C SER A 72 10.13 12.64 -0.78
N PHE A 73 10.97 13.65 -0.93
CA PHE A 73 10.58 15.02 -1.28
C PHE A 73 10.48 15.22 -2.81
N ASP A 74 10.31 14.15 -3.60
CA ASP A 74 10.00 14.31 -5.02
C ASP A 74 8.52 14.64 -5.20
N HIS A 75 8.26 15.70 -5.96
CA HIS A 75 6.91 16.21 -6.26
C HIS A 75 6.57 16.11 -7.74
N THR A 76 7.27 15.26 -8.49
CA THR A 76 7.16 15.10 -9.94
C THR A 76 6.47 13.80 -10.32
N ILE A 77 6.60 12.75 -9.50
CA ILE A 77 5.95 11.46 -9.72
C ILE A 77 4.52 11.50 -9.16
N PHE A 78 3.55 11.18 -10.02
CA PHE A 78 2.16 10.95 -9.63
C PHE A 78 1.65 9.67 -10.26
N VAL A 79 0.85 8.92 -9.50
CA VAL A 79 0.38 7.59 -9.91
C VAL A 79 -1.13 7.56 -9.95
N GLU A 80 -1.72 7.03 -11.02
CA GLU A 80 -3.16 6.78 -11.06
C GLU A 80 -3.52 5.60 -10.16
N VAL A 81 -4.35 5.84 -9.14
CA VAL A 81 -4.80 4.81 -8.20
C VAL A 81 -6.22 4.38 -8.58
N PRO A 82 -6.46 3.08 -8.86
CA PRO A 82 -7.78 2.60 -9.23
C PRO A 82 -8.79 2.83 -8.11
N ASP A 83 -10.07 2.95 -8.47
CA ASP A 83 -11.10 3.06 -7.45
C ASP A 83 -11.25 1.72 -6.69
N PRO A 84 -11.26 1.72 -5.34
CA PRO A 84 -11.47 0.50 -4.57
C PRO A 84 -12.76 -0.28 -4.90
N VAL A 85 -13.76 0.35 -5.52
CA VAL A 85 -14.98 -0.33 -5.97
C VAL A 85 -14.73 -1.25 -7.17
N ASP A 86 -13.72 -0.94 -7.99
CA ASP A 86 -13.40 -1.68 -9.22
C ASP A 86 -12.69 -3.01 -8.94
N LYS A 87 -12.20 -3.21 -7.70
CA LYS A 87 -11.48 -4.42 -7.26
C LYS A 87 -10.32 -4.80 -8.18
N ILE A 88 -9.63 -3.78 -8.69
CA ILE A 88 -8.44 -3.97 -9.52
C ILE A 88 -7.30 -4.53 -8.66
N VAL A 89 -6.61 -5.53 -9.20
CA VAL A 89 -5.36 -6.08 -8.70
C VAL A 89 -4.24 -5.52 -9.60
N PRO A 90 -3.53 -4.44 -9.19
CA PRO A 90 -2.55 -3.82 -10.08
C PRO A 90 -1.47 -4.77 -10.57
N ALA A 91 -1.08 -5.77 -9.79
CA ALA A 91 -0.12 -6.80 -10.22
C ALA A 91 -0.48 -7.49 -11.56
N ASN A 92 -1.77 -7.56 -11.90
CA ASN A 92 -2.32 -8.23 -13.07
C ASN A 92 -2.73 -7.26 -14.20
N ASP A 93 -2.52 -5.96 -14.02
CA ASP A 93 -2.89 -4.93 -15.00
C ASP A 93 -1.63 -4.20 -15.49
N ASP A 94 -1.23 -4.49 -16.72
CA ASP A 94 -0.02 -3.91 -17.35
C ASP A 94 -0.19 -2.43 -17.73
N THR A 95 -1.41 -1.90 -17.68
CA THR A 95 -1.66 -0.46 -17.89
C THR A 95 -1.38 0.36 -16.64
N MET A 96 -1.32 -0.28 -15.47
CA MET A 96 -1.05 0.39 -14.20
C MET A 96 0.43 0.77 -14.07
N HIS A 97 0.70 1.85 -13.35
CA HIS A 97 2.06 2.30 -13.08
C HIS A 97 2.85 1.23 -12.30
N GLU A 98 4.13 1.06 -12.66
CA GLU A 98 5.02 0.04 -12.07
C GLU A 98 5.09 0.07 -10.53
N VAL A 99 4.98 1.25 -9.91
CA VAL A 99 4.95 1.41 -8.46
C VAL A 99 3.78 0.62 -7.84
N LEU A 100 2.55 0.81 -8.34
CA LEU A 100 1.39 0.05 -7.84
C LEU A 100 1.49 -1.42 -8.18
N ARG A 101 1.95 -1.77 -9.40
CA ARG A 101 2.11 -3.16 -9.83
C ARG A 101 3.04 -3.92 -8.89
N ASN A 102 4.20 -3.34 -8.58
CA ASN A 102 5.22 -3.98 -7.75
C ASN A 102 4.84 -4.01 -6.27
N LEU A 103 4.16 -2.98 -5.74
CA LEU A 103 3.61 -3.03 -4.38
C LEU A 103 2.50 -4.08 -4.25
N SER A 104 1.62 -4.19 -5.25
CA SER A 104 0.57 -5.22 -5.32
C SER A 104 1.18 -6.63 -5.39
N LYS A 105 2.22 -6.84 -6.22
CA LYS A 105 2.97 -8.11 -6.27
C LYS A 105 3.58 -8.47 -4.92
N ALA A 106 4.25 -7.52 -4.28
CA ALA A 106 4.86 -7.73 -2.96
C ALA A 106 3.81 -8.07 -1.89
N ALA A 107 2.62 -7.47 -1.94
CA ALA A 107 1.51 -7.82 -1.07
C ALA A 107 1.04 -9.28 -1.29
N ILE A 108 0.91 -9.71 -2.56
CA ILE A 108 0.51 -11.08 -2.94
C ILE A 108 1.53 -12.12 -2.48
N GLU A 109 2.80 -11.88 -2.73
CA GLU A 109 3.92 -12.78 -2.44
C GLU A 109 4.07 -13.01 -0.94
N ASN A 110 3.89 -11.95 -0.16
CA ASN A 110 4.02 -11.97 1.30
C ASN A 110 2.69 -12.16 2.04
N LYS A 111 1.59 -12.28 1.28
CA LYS A 111 0.22 -12.44 1.79
C LYS A 111 -0.17 -11.37 2.81
N LEU A 112 0.31 -10.14 2.66
CA LEU A 112 0.09 -9.04 3.61
C LEU A 112 -1.05 -8.13 3.19
N TYR A 113 -1.75 -7.55 4.17
CA TYR A 113 -2.36 -6.24 3.95
C TYR A 113 -1.27 -5.17 4.01
N VAL A 114 -1.26 -4.28 3.05
CA VAL A 114 -0.19 -3.28 2.92
C VAL A 114 -0.80 -1.90 2.84
N VAL A 115 -0.38 -1.02 3.74
CA VAL A 115 -0.75 0.40 3.74
C VAL A 115 0.46 1.21 3.30
N VAL A 116 0.29 1.98 2.23
CA VAL A 116 1.31 2.89 1.71
C VAL A 116 0.74 4.29 1.51
N ASN A 117 1.63 5.27 1.48
CA ASN A 117 1.34 6.64 1.07
C ASN A 117 2.04 6.96 -0.25
N LEU A 118 1.37 7.68 -1.15
CA LEU A 118 1.92 8.11 -2.43
C LEU A 118 1.22 9.38 -2.94
N HIS A 119 1.81 10.01 -3.96
CA HIS A 119 1.16 11.08 -4.71
C HIS A 119 0.26 10.50 -5.82
N GLU A 120 -1.05 10.75 -5.73
CA GLU A 120 -2.04 10.28 -6.69
C GLU A 120 -2.25 11.30 -7.81
N LEU A 121 -2.35 10.82 -9.05
CA LEU A 121 -2.96 11.55 -10.17
C LEU A 121 -4.39 11.06 -10.36
N TYR A 122 -5.36 11.97 -10.28
CA TYR A 122 -6.76 11.68 -10.56
C TYR A 122 -7.25 12.50 -11.75
N LYS A 123 -7.73 11.82 -12.79
CA LYS A 123 -8.27 12.44 -14.00
C LYS A 123 -9.80 12.41 -13.98
N ASN A 124 -10.42 13.57 -14.11
CA ASN A 124 -11.86 13.71 -14.28
C ASN A 124 -12.15 14.50 -15.57
N GLY A 125 -12.36 13.77 -16.66
CA GLY A 125 -12.43 14.33 -18.00
C GLY A 125 -11.10 14.95 -18.40
N THR A 126 -11.10 16.26 -18.69
CA THR A 126 -9.90 17.03 -19.03
C THR A 126 -9.18 17.62 -17.82
N LYS A 127 -9.76 17.50 -16.62
CA LYS A 127 -9.17 18.04 -15.38
C LYS A 127 -8.30 16.99 -14.71
N GLU A 128 -7.15 17.43 -14.22
CA GLU A 128 -6.23 16.62 -13.43
C GLU A 128 -6.16 17.16 -12.00
N TYR A 129 -6.16 16.26 -11.04
CA TYR A 129 -6.01 16.58 -9.62
C TYR A 129 -4.88 15.73 -9.04
N LYS A 130 -4.12 16.34 -8.14
CA LYS A 130 -2.96 15.73 -7.50
C LYS A 130 -3.22 15.63 -6.01
N TYR A 131 -3.16 14.43 -5.44
CA TYR A 131 -3.48 14.24 -4.02
C TYR A 131 -2.33 13.56 -3.29
N ASN A 132 -2.21 13.84 -1.99
CA ASN A 132 -1.48 12.99 -1.07
C ASN A 132 -2.44 11.88 -0.63
N THR A 133 -2.11 10.63 -0.95
CA THR A 133 -3.08 9.53 -0.91
C THR A 133 -2.51 8.33 -0.17
N ASN A 134 -3.27 7.85 0.82
CA ASN A 134 -3.06 6.53 1.42
C ASN A 134 -3.80 5.47 0.59
N VAL A 135 -3.12 4.37 0.30
CA VAL A 135 -3.65 3.23 -0.46
C VAL A 135 -3.46 1.96 0.36
N VAL A 136 -4.49 1.13 0.38
CA VAL A 136 -4.48 -0.17 1.06
C VAL A 136 -4.62 -1.30 0.04
N PHE A 137 -3.64 -2.21 0.05
CA PHE A 137 -3.70 -3.48 -0.66
C PHE A 137 -4.15 -4.59 0.29
N ASP A 138 -4.96 -5.52 -0.19
CA ASP A 138 -5.23 -6.78 0.50
C ASP A 138 -4.18 -7.86 0.18
N ARG A 139 -4.34 -9.05 0.79
CA ARG A 139 -3.44 -10.20 0.59
C ARG A 139 -3.43 -10.75 -0.84
N ASN A 140 -4.41 -10.36 -1.67
CA ASN A 140 -4.49 -10.69 -3.09
C ASN A 140 -3.93 -9.57 -3.97
N GLY A 141 -3.35 -8.53 -3.36
CA GLY A 141 -2.81 -7.36 -4.07
C GLY A 141 -3.89 -6.43 -4.62
N THR A 142 -5.15 -6.60 -4.21
CA THR A 142 -6.27 -5.77 -4.64
C THR A 142 -6.23 -4.42 -3.92
N VAL A 143 -6.48 -3.32 -4.62
CA VAL A 143 -6.71 -2.02 -3.95
C VAL A 143 -8.09 -2.06 -3.29
N ILE A 144 -8.11 -2.00 -1.96
CA ILE A 144 -9.35 -2.13 -1.15
C ILE A 144 -9.74 -0.86 -0.39
N ALA A 145 -8.83 0.10 -0.27
CA ALA A 145 -9.11 1.44 0.21
C ALA A 145 -8.15 2.47 -0.39
N ARG A 146 -8.66 3.70 -0.52
CA ARG A 146 -7.95 4.88 -1.00
C ARG A 146 -8.47 6.06 -0.19
N TYR A 147 -7.59 6.84 0.44
CA TYR A 147 -7.94 8.02 1.21
C TYR A 147 -7.04 9.19 0.79
N ARG A 148 -7.66 10.33 0.43
CA ARG A 148 -6.94 11.56 0.07
C ARG A 148 -6.86 12.50 1.27
N LYS A 149 -5.64 12.96 1.58
CA LYS A 149 -5.35 13.84 2.72
C LYS A 149 -6.19 15.12 2.63
N TYR A 150 -7.02 15.36 3.65
CA TYR A 150 -7.84 16.57 3.72
C TYR A 150 -7.08 17.76 4.36
N ASN A 151 -6.37 17.54 5.46
CA ASN A 151 -5.61 18.60 6.11
C ASN A 151 -4.20 18.61 5.52
N LEU A 152 -3.91 19.55 4.62
CA LEU A 152 -2.58 19.74 4.05
C LEU A 152 -1.72 20.59 4.99
N PHE A 153 -0.44 20.23 5.13
CA PHE A 153 0.60 20.95 5.86
C PHE A 153 1.53 21.72 4.91
N GLY A 154 0.95 22.63 4.11
CA GLY A 154 1.73 23.52 3.22
C GLY A 154 2.12 22.92 1.87
N GLU A 155 1.58 21.76 1.47
CA GLU A 155 1.80 21.14 0.16
C GLU A 155 1.02 21.87 -0.95
N THR A 156 1.46 23.08 -1.34
CA THR A 156 0.76 23.93 -2.33
C THR A 156 0.67 23.33 -3.73
N TYR A 157 1.43 22.27 -4.01
CA TYR A 157 1.42 21.52 -5.27
C TYR A 157 0.35 20.42 -5.32
N LEU A 158 -0.39 20.23 -4.23
CA LEU A 158 -1.46 19.24 -4.10
C LEU A 158 -2.83 19.90 -3.97
N ASN A 159 -3.83 19.19 -4.46
CA ASN A 159 -5.23 19.49 -4.24
C ASN A 159 -5.69 18.89 -2.91
N ARG A 160 -6.72 19.53 -2.34
CA ARG A 160 -7.49 19.03 -1.21
C ARG A 160 -8.85 18.54 -1.72
N PRO A 161 -9.38 17.39 -1.24
CA PRO A 161 -10.76 17.01 -1.50
C PRO A 161 -11.77 18.10 -1.08
N GLU A 162 -12.90 18.20 -1.76
CA GLU A 162 -13.95 19.18 -1.42
C GLU A 162 -14.50 18.96 0.00
N THR A 163 -14.65 17.70 0.39
CA THR A 163 -15.09 17.29 1.73
C THR A 163 -14.15 16.22 2.30
N PRO A 164 -14.01 16.11 3.64
CA PRO A 164 -13.21 15.06 4.25
C PRO A 164 -13.77 13.68 3.89
N GLU A 165 -12.89 12.79 3.41
CA GLU A 165 -13.26 11.41 3.10
C GLU A 165 -13.25 10.55 4.37
N TYR A 166 -14.30 9.78 4.60
CA TYR A 166 -14.34 8.77 5.66
C TYR A 166 -14.14 7.38 5.04
N VAL A 167 -12.92 6.83 5.20
CA VAL A 167 -12.52 5.59 4.53
C VAL A 167 -12.24 4.51 5.58
N VAL A 168 -13.04 3.45 5.55
CA VAL A 168 -12.89 2.25 6.36
C VAL A 168 -12.85 1.05 5.43
N PHE A 169 -11.87 0.17 5.62
CA PHE A 169 -11.84 -1.12 4.93
C PHE A 169 -12.04 -2.25 5.93
N LYS A 170 -12.68 -3.32 5.47
CA LYS A 170 -12.83 -4.53 6.26
C LYS A 170 -11.56 -5.35 6.16
N TYR A 171 -10.82 -5.39 7.26
CA TYR A 171 -9.91 -6.50 7.51
C TYR A 171 -10.78 -7.71 7.83
N ARG A 172 -10.49 -8.88 7.23
CA ARG A 172 -11.26 -10.10 7.47
C ARG A 172 -10.85 -10.69 8.84
N LEU A 173 -11.14 -9.95 9.90
CA LEU A 173 -11.39 -10.40 11.28
C LEU A 173 -12.77 -9.86 11.66
N TRP A 174 -13.39 -10.40 12.69
CA TRP A 174 -14.74 -10.05 13.13
C TRP A 174 -14.92 -8.60 13.64
N CYS A 175 -14.00 -7.68 13.36
CA CYS A 175 -14.02 -6.29 13.82
C CYS A 175 -13.69 -5.29 12.69
N ASN A 176 -14.52 -4.25 12.54
CA ASN A 176 -14.21 -3.08 11.71
C ASN A 176 -13.29 -2.15 12.51
N PHE A 177 -11.99 -2.07 12.20
CA PHE A 177 -11.15 -1.02 12.81
C PHE A 177 -10.02 -0.61 11.88
N TRP A 178 -10.18 0.48 11.13
CA TRP A 178 -9.10 1.40 10.74
C TRP A 178 -9.72 2.76 10.38
N ASN A 179 -9.29 3.82 11.06
CA ASN A 179 -9.52 5.22 10.66
C ASN A 179 -8.16 5.81 10.31
N PHE A 180 -8.00 6.36 9.10
CA PHE A 180 -6.79 7.09 8.73
C PHE A 180 -6.88 8.54 9.21
N TYR A 181 -5.99 8.93 10.11
CA TYR A 181 -5.71 10.34 10.40
C TYR A 181 -4.24 10.58 10.06
N MET A 182 -4.00 11.42 9.06
CA MET A 182 -2.69 11.97 8.76
C MET A 182 -2.84 13.49 8.84
N PHE A 183 -2.03 14.12 9.69
CA PHE A 183 -2.04 15.57 9.91
C PHE A 183 -1.39 16.32 8.76
#